data_AF-A0A9P5Q1P9-F1
#
_entry.id   AF-A0A9P5Q1P9-F1
#
_cell.length_a   1.000
_cell.length_b   1.000
_cell.length_c   1.000
_cell.angle_alpha   90.00
_cell.angle_beta   90.00
_cell.angle_gamma   90.00
#
_symmetry.space_group_name_H-M   'P 1'
#
loop_
_entity.id
_entity.type
_entity.pdbx_description
1 polymer ?
#
loop_
_entity_poly.entity_id
_entity_poly.type
_entity_poly.pdbx_seq_one_letter_code
_entity_poly.pdbx_strand_id
1 'polypeptide(L)'
;MENPIQAYFEQYPEFPYNPAEETMAQFWQLCSRKGWVRDTDERDEALGDIRDAIAQQFNAFYGSDAEDLNGWHSLYRALRITEVPDSVPGCKALISTVHVNICDLVDYSLGGQHMAPVLHDSQEELAEYSRESGKIYPRENAYAGGLLRFLLREIFGTYQGRRREGASGRRGRGGRGGRRGRAGRQRQ
;
A
#
# COMPACT_ATOMS: atom_id res chain seq x y z
N MET A 1 -9.77 23.94 -9.15
CA MET A 1 -9.22 22.99 -8.16
C MET A 1 -7.73 23.10 -8.25
N GLU A 2 -7.06 23.38 -7.14
CA GLU A 2 -5.61 23.26 -7.07
C GLU A 2 -5.23 21.80 -7.31
N ASN A 3 -4.20 21.57 -8.11
CA ASN A 3 -3.63 20.25 -8.35
C ASN A 3 -2.32 20.18 -7.55
N PRO A 4 -2.30 19.57 -6.36
CA PRO A 4 -1.11 19.55 -5.50
C PRO A 4 0.09 18.90 -6.18
N ILE A 5 -0.13 17.94 -7.08
CA ILE A 5 0.95 17.29 -7.85
C ILE A 5 1.55 18.27 -8.85
N GLN A 6 0.72 19.01 -9.57
CA GLN A 6 1.21 20.07 -10.45
C GLN A 6 1.96 21.15 -9.65
N ALA A 7 1.41 21.60 -8.52
CA ALA A 7 2.06 22.58 -7.65
C ALA A 7 3.41 22.08 -7.11
N TYR A 8 3.55 20.77 -6.85
CA TYR A 8 4.83 20.16 -6.51
C TYR A 8 5.85 20.32 -7.65
N PHE A 9 5.50 19.93 -8.87
CA PHE A 9 6.42 20.03 -10.01
C PHE A 9 6.73 21.47 -10.43
N GLU A 10 5.83 22.43 -10.19
CA GLU A 10 6.05 23.86 -10.44
C GLU A 10 7.19 24.46 -9.60
N GLN A 11 7.60 23.80 -8.50
CA GLN A 11 8.79 24.19 -7.72
C GLN A 11 10.11 23.93 -8.48
N TYR A 12 10.07 23.17 -9.57
CA TYR A 12 11.22 22.79 -10.38
C TYR A 12 11.03 23.27 -11.84
N PRO A 13 11.16 24.58 -12.13
CA PRO A 13 10.82 25.16 -13.43
C PRO A 13 11.66 24.62 -14.60
N GLU A 14 12.85 24.08 -14.34
CA GLU A 14 13.68 23.40 -15.34
C GLU A 14 13.24 21.97 -15.69
N PHE A 15 12.29 21.40 -14.92
CA PHE A 15 11.71 20.09 -15.20
C PHE A 15 10.45 20.24 -16.06
N PRO A 16 10.42 19.66 -17.28
CA PRO A 16 9.28 19.77 -18.17
C PRO A 16 8.17 18.78 -17.76
N TYR A 17 7.43 19.12 -16.70
CA TYR A 17 6.31 18.32 -16.23
C TYR A 17 5.20 18.22 -17.29
N ASN A 18 4.72 17.00 -17.50
CA ASN A 18 3.61 16.67 -18.38
C ASN A 18 2.48 16.01 -17.57
N PRO A 19 1.33 16.68 -17.36
CA PRO A 19 0.22 16.14 -16.59
C PRO A 19 -0.48 14.92 -17.23
N ALA A 20 -0.14 14.58 -18.49
CA ALA A 20 -0.64 13.37 -19.15
C ALA A 20 0.18 12.10 -18.88
N GLU A 21 1.33 12.24 -18.22
CA GLU A 21 2.26 11.14 -17.91
C GLU A 21 2.18 10.75 -16.43
N GLU A 22 2.68 9.56 -16.09
CA GLU A 22 2.65 9.04 -14.73
C GLU A 22 3.46 9.91 -13.75
N THR A 23 2.84 10.27 -12.62
CA THR A 23 3.43 11.15 -11.62
C THR A 23 4.76 10.62 -11.09
N MET A 24 4.80 9.34 -10.70
CA MET A 24 6.00 8.74 -10.11
C MET A 24 7.12 8.54 -11.13
N ALA A 25 6.79 8.26 -12.40
CA ALA A 25 7.80 8.18 -13.46
C ALA A 25 8.51 9.52 -13.65
N GLN A 26 7.73 10.61 -13.65
CA GLN A 26 8.27 11.96 -13.74
C GLN A 26 9.08 12.37 -12.51
N PHE A 27 8.65 11.97 -11.31
CA PHE A 27 9.43 12.17 -10.08
C PHE A 27 10.81 11.50 -10.13
N TRP A 28 10.89 10.26 -10.63
CA TRP A 28 12.19 9.58 -10.78
C TRP A 28 13.09 10.23 -11.85
N GLN A 29 12.50 10.76 -12.92
CA GLN A 29 13.25 11.56 -13.90
C GLN A 29 13.78 12.86 -13.28
N LEU A 30 12.98 13.54 -12.45
CA LEU A 30 13.40 14.72 -11.71
C LEU A 30 14.59 14.40 -10.79
N CYS A 31 14.48 13.33 -9.98
CA CYS A 31 15.59 12.87 -9.11
C CYS A 31 16.88 12.65 -9.91
N SER A 32 16.76 12.00 -11.07
CA SER A 32 17.91 11.73 -11.95
C SER A 32 18.56 13.01 -12.48
N ARG A 33 17.77 14.04 -12.82
CA ARG A 33 18.30 15.34 -13.28
C ARG A 33 18.94 16.15 -12.16
N LYS A 34 18.38 16.06 -10.95
CA LYS A 34 18.91 16.74 -9.76
C LYS A 34 20.13 16.05 -9.16
N GLY A 35 20.42 14.81 -9.57
CA GLY A 35 21.48 14.01 -8.99
C GLY A 35 21.15 13.52 -7.58
N TRP A 36 19.86 13.46 -7.23
CA TRP A 36 19.39 12.93 -5.95
C TRP A 36 19.51 11.41 -5.96
N VAL A 37 20.64 10.92 -5.44
CA VAL A 37 20.94 9.49 -5.36
C VAL A 37 20.11 8.84 -4.25
N ARG A 38 20.20 7.51 -4.13
CA ARG A 38 19.50 6.77 -3.08
C ARG A 38 20.04 7.17 -1.70
N ASP A 39 19.15 7.19 -0.72
CA ASP A 39 19.47 7.40 0.70
C ASP A 39 20.07 8.79 0.98
N THR A 40 19.67 9.82 0.22
CA THR A 40 19.99 11.22 0.54
C THR A 40 18.78 11.94 1.11
N ASP A 41 19.04 12.87 2.03
CA ASP A 41 18.00 13.66 2.69
C ASP A 41 17.13 14.41 1.66
N GLU A 42 17.74 14.95 0.59
CA GLU A 42 17.01 15.68 -0.45
C GLU A 42 16.03 14.78 -1.21
N ARG A 43 16.44 13.53 -1.49
CA ARG A 43 15.58 12.57 -2.16
C ARG A 43 14.42 12.17 -1.25
N ASP A 44 14.71 11.92 0.03
CA ASP A 44 13.72 11.44 0.98
C ASP A 44 12.69 12.53 1.31
N GLU A 45 13.12 13.78 1.45
CA GLU A 45 12.26 14.96 1.57
C GLU A 45 11.37 15.12 0.32
N ALA A 46 11.99 15.17 -0.86
CA ALA A 46 11.26 15.33 -2.12
C ALA A 46 10.25 14.18 -2.37
N LEU A 47 10.61 12.95 -1.96
CA LEU A 47 9.74 11.79 -2.04
C LEU A 47 8.57 11.87 -1.03
N GLY A 48 8.80 12.43 0.15
CA GLY A 48 7.76 12.75 1.12
C GLY A 48 6.76 13.75 0.54
N ASP A 49 7.26 14.86 0.02
CA ASP A 49 6.46 15.96 -0.53
C ASP A 49 5.57 15.53 -1.71
N ILE A 50 6.11 14.75 -2.66
CA ILE A 50 5.28 14.24 -3.76
C ILE A 50 4.21 13.26 -3.27
N ARG A 51 4.50 12.45 -2.24
CA ARG A 51 3.50 11.54 -1.63
C ARG A 51 2.42 12.29 -0.87
N ASP A 52 2.77 13.41 -0.24
CA ASP A 52 1.81 14.33 0.37
C ASP A 52 0.92 14.96 -0.70
N ALA A 53 1.50 15.40 -1.82
CA ALA A 53 0.75 15.90 -2.96
C ALA A 53 -0.22 14.86 -3.54
N ILE A 54 0.23 13.60 -3.67
CA ILE A 54 -0.63 12.47 -4.11
C ILE A 54 -1.80 12.26 -3.14
N ALA A 55 -1.58 12.29 -1.82
CA ALA A 55 -2.67 12.18 -0.85
C ALA A 55 -3.65 13.34 -0.91
N GLN A 56 -3.15 14.57 -1.01
CA GLN A 56 -3.99 15.75 -1.13
C GLN A 56 -4.83 15.70 -2.41
N GLN A 57 -4.22 15.28 -3.52
CA GLN A 57 -4.93 15.10 -4.79
C GLN A 57 -5.97 13.98 -4.72
N PHE A 58 -5.68 12.86 -4.04
CA PHE A 58 -6.65 11.81 -3.76
C PHE A 58 -7.85 12.36 -2.96
N ASN A 59 -7.59 13.09 -1.88
CA ASN A 59 -8.63 13.67 -1.04
C ASN A 59 -9.46 14.72 -1.79
N ALA A 60 -8.87 15.44 -2.74
CA ALA A 60 -9.60 16.36 -3.61
C ALA A 60 -10.58 15.64 -4.56
N PHE A 61 -10.27 14.40 -4.99
CA PHE A 61 -11.16 13.61 -5.84
C PHE A 61 -12.26 12.88 -5.07
N TYR A 62 -11.92 12.29 -3.92
CA TYR A 62 -12.79 11.33 -3.24
C TYR A 62 -13.27 11.79 -1.87
N GLY A 63 -12.78 12.93 -1.38
CA GLY A 63 -13.04 13.43 -0.04
C GLY A 63 -12.13 12.81 1.01
N SER A 64 -12.09 13.46 2.18
CA SER A 64 -11.30 13.06 3.35
C SER A 64 -12.16 12.57 4.52
N ASP A 65 -13.49 12.48 4.34
CA ASP A 65 -14.42 11.97 5.35
C ASP A 65 -14.83 10.53 5.05
N ALA A 66 -14.42 9.61 5.92
CA ALA A 66 -14.76 8.19 5.77
C ALA A 66 -16.22 7.86 6.15
N GLU A 67 -16.98 8.81 6.67
CA GLU A 67 -18.41 8.68 6.91
C GLU A 67 -19.25 9.25 5.75
N ASP A 68 -18.64 9.85 4.72
CA ASP A 68 -19.33 10.32 3.52
C ASP A 68 -19.49 9.19 2.49
N LEU A 69 -20.73 8.74 2.30
CA LEU A 69 -21.08 7.71 1.32
C LEU A 69 -20.83 8.16 -0.13
N ASN A 70 -20.93 9.45 -0.43
CA ASN A 70 -20.68 9.97 -1.78
C ASN A 70 -19.21 9.83 -2.17
N GLY A 71 -18.30 10.09 -1.23
CA GLY A 71 -16.86 9.86 -1.42
C GLY A 71 -16.58 8.39 -1.76
N TRP A 72 -17.20 7.46 -1.02
CA TRP A 72 -17.07 6.03 -1.28
C TRP A 72 -17.56 5.65 -2.67
N HIS A 73 -18.76 6.10 -3.06
CA HIS A 73 -19.32 5.81 -4.39
C HIS A 73 -18.46 6.39 -5.52
N SER A 74 -17.88 7.57 -5.30
CA SER A 74 -16.97 8.21 -6.26
C SER A 74 -15.68 7.41 -6.41
N LEU A 75 -15.11 6.92 -5.30
CA LEU A 75 -13.95 6.03 -5.30
C LEU A 75 -14.25 4.72 -6.05
N TYR A 76 -15.36 4.06 -5.76
CA TYR A 76 -15.74 2.82 -6.45
C TYR A 76 -15.97 3.00 -7.95
N ARG A 77 -16.52 4.16 -8.35
CA ARG A 77 -16.67 4.51 -9.76
C ARG A 77 -15.33 4.60 -10.47
N ALA A 78 -14.33 5.21 -9.84
CA ALA A 78 -12.98 5.29 -10.40
C ALA A 78 -12.31 3.92 -10.48
N LEU A 79 -12.55 3.06 -9.49
CA LEU A 79 -12.13 1.65 -9.48
C LEU A 79 -12.93 0.74 -10.43
N ARG A 80 -13.96 1.28 -11.10
CA ARG A 80 -14.87 0.55 -12.01
C ARG A 80 -15.60 -0.62 -11.35
N ILE A 81 -15.86 -0.51 -10.04
CA ILE A 81 -16.66 -1.48 -9.28
C ILE A 81 -18.13 -1.02 -9.33
N THR A 82 -19.01 -1.88 -9.86
CA THR A 82 -20.43 -1.54 -10.09
C THR A 82 -21.36 -1.97 -8.96
N GLU A 83 -21.02 -3.04 -8.24
CA GLU A 83 -21.80 -3.53 -7.10
C GLU A 83 -21.32 -2.86 -5.82
N VAL A 84 -21.79 -1.64 -5.60
CA VAL A 84 -21.35 -0.79 -4.49
C VAL A 84 -22.35 -0.86 -3.33
N PRO A 85 -21.89 -1.04 -2.08
CA PRO A 85 -22.75 -0.98 -0.91
C PRO A 85 -23.42 0.39 -0.73
N ASP A 86 -24.61 0.39 -0.13
CA ASP A 86 -25.40 1.58 0.20
C ASP A 86 -25.16 2.08 1.64
N SER A 87 -24.16 1.52 2.33
CA SER A 87 -23.81 1.87 3.70
C SER A 87 -22.29 2.01 3.87
N VAL A 88 -21.90 2.97 4.70
CA VAL A 88 -20.48 3.22 5.03
C VAL A 88 -19.76 1.98 5.58
N PRO A 89 -20.34 1.19 6.51
CA PRO A 89 -19.69 -0.06 6.95
C PRO A 89 -19.49 -1.05 5.80
N GLY A 90 -20.46 -1.16 4.88
CA GLY A 90 -20.34 -2.00 3.69
C GLY A 90 -19.22 -1.52 2.77
N CYS A 91 -19.13 -0.22 2.51
CA CYS A 91 -18.06 0.38 1.72
C CYS A 91 -16.68 0.15 2.36
N LYS A 92 -16.55 0.29 3.68
CA LYS A 92 -15.29 0.00 4.40
C LYS A 92 -14.91 -1.49 4.32
N ALA A 93 -15.89 -2.39 4.35
CA ALA A 93 -15.65 -3.82 4.22
C ALA A 93 -15.18 -4.18 2.79
N LEU A 94 -15.89 -3.70 1.77
CA LEU A 94 -15.55 -4.02 0.37
C LEU A 94 -14.19 -3.44 -0.04
N ILE A 95 -13.86 -2.19 0.33
CA ILE A 95 -12.59 -1.59 -0.10
C ILE A 95 -11.37 -2.32 0.49
N SER A 96 -11.55 -2.99 1.64
CA SER A 96 -10.49 -3.76 2.29
C SER A 96 -10.07 -4.99 1.49
N THR A 97 -10.93 -5.45 0.57
CA THR A 97 -10.63 -6.58 -0.32
C THR A 97 -10.08 -6.13 -1.68
N VAL A 98 -10.05 -4.82 -1.95
CA VAL A 98 -9.54 -4.27 -3.21
C VAL A 98 -8.04 -4.02 -3.08
N HIS A 99 -7.26 -4.45 -4.06
CA HIS A 99 -5.81 -4.22 -4.10
C HIS A 99 -5.48 -3.36 -5.33
N VAL A 100 -5.14 -2.09 -5.11
CA VAL A 100 -4.87 -1.12 -6.18
C VAL A 100 -3.72 -0.23 -5.78
N ASN A 101 -2.90 0.19 -6.74
CA ASN A 101 -1.85 1.16 -6.50
C ASN A 101 -2.44 2.57 -6.41
N ILE A 102 -2.18 3.27 -5.31
CA ILE A 102 -2.70 4.62 -5.04
C ILE A 102 -2.21 5.63 -6.08
N CYS A 103 -0.96 5.51 -6.56
CA CYS A 103 -0.42 6.43 -7.56
C CYS A 103 -1.18 6.30 -8.88
N ASP A 104 -1.41 5.07 -9.34
CA ASP A 104 -2.16 4.80 -10.59
C ASP A 104 -3.60 5.28 -10.51
N LEU A 105 -4.24 5.10 -9.35
CA LEU A 105 -5.60 5.57 -9.12
C LEU A 105 -5.69 7.10 -9.21
N VAL A 106 -4.71 7.82 -8.69
CA VAL A 106 -4.67 9.29 -8.77
C VAL A 106 -4.34 9.77 -10.18
N ASP A 107 -3.36 9.16 -10.85
CA ASP A 107 -2.98 9.47 -12.23
C ASP A 107 -4.16 9.24 -13.19
N TYR A 108 -4.94 8.17 -13.00
CA TYR A 108 -6.18 7.92 -13.72
C TYR A 108 -7.18 9.06 -13.55
N SER A 109 -7.42 9.49 -12.31
CA SER A 109 -8.39 10.55 -11.99
C SER A 109 -7.97 11.93 -12.48
N LEU A 110 -6.67 12.17 -12.63
CA LEU A 110 -6.13 13.41 -13.21
C LEU A 110 -6.36 13.56 -14.71
N GLY A 111 -6.83 12.51 -15.38
CA GLY A 111 -7.07 12.54 -16.82
C GLY A 111 -6.24 11.52 -17.61
N GLY A 112 -5.51 10.64 -16.93
CA GLY A 112 -4.86 9.48 -17.51
C GLY A 112 -5.87 8.44 -18.01
N GLN A 113 -6.67 8.75 -19.04
CA GLN A 113 -7.68 7.82 -19.56
C GLN A 113 -7.08 6.51 -20.07
N HIS A 114 -5.79 6.52 -20.45
CA HIS A 114 -5.02 5.35 -20.85
C HIS A 114 -4.38 4.61 -19.66
N MET A 115 -4.43 5.18 -18.46
CA MET A 115 -3.80 4.70 -17.22
C MET A 115 -4.87 4.17 -16.26
N ALA A 116 -5.79 3.34 -16.75
CA ALA A 116 -6.81 2.75 -15.87
C ALA A 116 -6.13 1.95 -14.75
N PRO A 117 -6.53 2.15 -13.48
CA PRO A 117 -5.87 1.47 -12.37
C PRO A 117 -6.13 -0.03 -12.47
N VAL A 118 -5.07 -0.81 -12.30
CA VAL A 118 -5.16 -2.28 -12.23
C VAL A 118 -5.62 -2.66 -10.83
N LEU A 119 -6.67 -3.48 -10.77
CA LEU A 119 -7.05 -4.17 -9.54
C LEU A 119 -6.30 -5.50 -9.52
N HIS A 120 -5.42 -5.67 -8.55
CA HIS A 120 -4.63 -6.87 -8.35
C HIS A 120 -5.45 -7.93 -7.60
N ASP A 121 -5.17 -9.21 -7.87
CA ASP A 121 -5.89 -10.32 -7.25
C ASP A 121 -5.48 -10.53 -5.78
N SER A 122 -4.31 -10.01 -5.40
CA SER A 122 -3.80 -10.13 -4.04
C SER A 122 -2.93 -8.96 -3.60
N GLN A 123 -2.71 -8.87 -2.29
CA GLN A 123 -1.74 -7.93 -1.73
C GLN A 123 -0.31 -8.20 -2.22
N GLU A 124 0.06 -9.46 -2.43
CA GLU A 124 1.40 -9.85 -2.86
C GLU A 124 1.68 -9.36 -4.28
N GLU A 125 0.71 -9.51 -5.18
CA GLU A 125 0.79 -9.03 -6.55
C GLU A 125 0.88 -7.49 -6.61
N LEU A 126 0.04 -6.79 -5.84
CA LEU A 126 0.15 -5.33 -5.70
C LEU A 126 1.53 -4.93 -5.16
N ALA A 127 2.07 -5.67 -4.20
CA ALA A 127 3.38 -5.39 -3.61
C ALA A 127 4.52 -5.63 -4.59
N GLU A 128 4.46 -6.68 -5.41
CA GLU A 128 5.39 -6.92 -6.52
C GLU A 128 5.35 -5.79 -7.53
N TYR A 129 4.16 -5.48 -8.07
CA TYR A 129 3.97 -4.38 -9.01
C TYR A 129 4.49 -3.03 -8.46
N SER A 130 4.17 -2.71 -7.21
CA SER A 130 4.59 -1.44 -6.59
C SER A 130 6.12 -1.35 -6.44
N ARG A 131 6.79 -2.47 -6.15
CA ARG A 131 8.26 -2.52 -6.05
C ARG A 131 8.93 -2.41 -7.41
N GLU A 132 8.40 -3.10 -8.41
CA GLU A 132 8.93 -3.10 -9.78
C GLU A 132 8.78 -1.74 -10.46
N SER A 133 7.61 -1.11 -10.31
CA SER A 133 7.33 0.21 -10.88
C SER A 133 7.91 1.38 -10.08
N GLY A 134 8.37 1.14 -8.85
CA GLY A 134 8.78 2.19 -7.92
C GLY A 134 7.62 3.07 -7.41
N LYS A 135 6.36 2.67 -7.66
CA LYS A 135 5.15 3.39 -7.23
C LYS A 135 4.76 2.95 -5.82
N ILE A 136 5.53 3.39 -4.83
CA ILE A 136 5.33 2.97 -3.44
C ILE A 136 4.68 4.11 -2.66
N TYR A 137 3.48 3.86 -2.15
CA TYR A 137 2.82 4.72 -1.18
C TYR A 137 3.00 4.17 0.25
N PRO A 138 3.48 4.97 1.21
CA PRO A 138 3.78 4.50 2.56
C PRO A 138 2.48 4.21 3.35
N ARG A 139 2.57 3.33 4.34
CA ARG A 139 1.46 3.06 5.27
C ARG A 139 1.20 4.22 6.24
N GLU A 140 2.18 5.09 6.41
CA GLU A 140 2.10 6.26 7.27
C GLU A 140 2.35 7.50 6.41
N ASN A 141 1.34 8.37 6.34
CA ASN A 141 1.41 9.67 5.69
C ASN A 141 0.44 10.60 6.42
N ALA A 142 0.83 11.86 6.66
CA ALA A 142 0.04 12.80 7.45
C ALA A 142 -1.34 13.10 6.83
N TYR A 143 -1.44 12.98 5.51
CA TYR A 143 -2.64 13.24 4.72
C TYR A 143 -3.40 11.96 4.34
N ALA A 144 -2.91 10.78 4.75
CA ALA A 144 -3.62 9.50 4.62
C ALA A 144 -4.74 9.33 5.65
N GLY A 145 -5.61 10.34 5.75
CA GLY A 145 -6.87 10.31 6.48
C GLY A 145 -8.01 9.72 5.64
N GLY A 146 -9.24 9.77 6.17
CA GLY A 146 -10.43 9.52 5.36
C GLY A 146 -10.49 8.16 4.68
N LEU A 147 -10.80 8.17 3.39
CA LEU A 147 -10.91 6.99 2.55
C LEU A 147 -9.54 6.38 2.24
N LEU A 148 -8.51 7.22 2.04
CA LEU A 148 -7.17 6.80 1.62
C LEU A 148 -6.57 5.76 2.57
N ARG A 149 -6.79 5.91 3.88
CA ARG A 149 -6.29 4.97 4.90
C ARG A 149 -6.74 3.52 4.67
N PHE A 150 -7.87 3.30 4.03
CA PHE A 150 -8.41 1.95 3.77
C PHE A 150 -7.79 1.28 2.53
N LEU A 151 -7.09 2.03 1.69
CA LEU A 151 -6.35 1.53 0.52
C LEU A 151 -4.90 1.16 0.86
N LEU A 152 -4.40 1.54 2.02
CA LEU A 152 -3.03 1.27 2.43
C LEU A 152 -2.76 -0.24 2.56
N ARG A 153 -1.64 -0.70 2.01
CA ARG A 153 -1.22 -2.11 2.01
C ARG A 153 0.25 -2.21 2.41
N GLU A 154 0.63 -3.39 2.91
CA GLU A 154 2.03 -3.67 3.24
C GLU A 154 2.77 -4.16 2.00
N ILE A 155 3.80 -3.40 1.59
CA ILE A 155 4.54 -3.63 0.34
C ILE A 155 5.85 -4.40 0.56
N PHE A 156 6.53 -4.21 1.69
CA PHE A 156 7.85 -4.79 1.95
C PHE A 156 7.87 -5.99 2.91
N GLY A 157 6.74 -6.35 3.52
CA GLY A 157 6.64 -7.51 4.42
C GLY A 157 7.52 -7.44 5.68
N THR A 158 8.08 -6.28 6.01
CA THR A 158 9.04 -6.10 7.11
C THR A 158 8.39 -5.84 8.47
N TYR A 159 7.06 -5.86 8.59
CA TYR A 159 6.39 -5.65 9.87
C TYR A 159 6.05 -6.97 10.59
N GLN A 160 6.92 -7.39 11.52
CA GLN A 160 6.64 -8.47 12.49
C GLN A 160 5.81 -7.99 13.70
N GLY A 161 4.72 -7.24 13.48
CA GLY A 161 3.87 -6.75 14.57
C GLY A 161 2.72 -7.69 14.92
N ARG A 162 2.87 -8.39 16.04
CA ARG A 162 1.87 -9.25 16.73
C ARG A 162 1.34 -10.43 15.91
N ARG A 163 2.21 -11.40 15.68
CA ARG A 163 1.79 -12.81 15.71
C ARG A 163 1.18 -13.05 17.09
N ARG A 164 -0.15 -13.21 17.17
CA ARG A 164 -0.80 -13.78 18.36
C ARG A 164 -0.12 -15.14 18.58
N GLU A 165 0.74 -15.24 19.58
CA GLU A 165 1.17 -16.52 20.13
C GLU A 165 -0.07 -17.23 20.64
N GLY A 166 -0.60 -18.14 19.85
CA GLY A 166 -1.82 -18.86 20.14
C GLY A 166 -1.85 -20.18 19.38
N ALA A 167 -1.54 -21.25 20.11
CA ALA A 167 -1.77 -22.65 19.77
C ALA A 167 -0.83 -23.31 18.73
N SER A 168 0.40 -23.60 19.14
CA SER A 168 1.06 -24.85 18.76
C SER A 168 0.96 -25.86 19.91
N GLY A 169 -0.26 -26.32 20.16
CA GLY A 169 -0.53 -27.41 21.09
C GLY A 169 -0.16 -28.77 20.51
N ARG A 170 0.60 -29.54 21.30
CA ARG A 170 0.81 -31.00 21.25
C ARG A 170 1.82 -31.56 20.24
N ARG A 171 3.09 -31.54 20.64
CA ARG A 171 4.02 -32.65 20.37
C ARG A 171 3.64 -33.84 21.25
N GLY A 172 2.96 -34.82 20.66
CA GLY A 172 2.90 -36.17 21.21
C GLY A 172 4.24 -36.88 20.97
N ARG A 173 5.05 -37.06 22.02
CA ARG A 173 6.14 -38.03 22.01
C ARG A 173 6.10 -38.84 23.30
N GLY A 174 5.19 -39.81 23.31
CA GLY A 174 5.10 -40.83 24.34
C GLY A 174 6.18 -41.90 24.16
N GLY A 175 6.95 -42.13 25.23
CA GLY A 175 7.26 -43.47 25.72
C GLY A 175 8.43 -44.22 25.10
N ARG A 176 9.63 -44.05 25.67
CA ARG A 176 10.59 -45.15 25.87
C ARG A 176 11.33 -44.98 27.20
N GLY A 177 10.82 -45.66 28.22
CA GLY A 177 11.46 -45.74 29.53
C GLY A 177 10.96 -46.95 30.29
N GLY A 178 11.84 -47.94 30.48
CA GLY A 178 11.70 -48.96 31.52
C GLY A 178 11.47 -50.39 31.03
N ARG A 179 12.54 -51.20 31.08
CA ARG A 179 12.63 -52.49 31.82
C ARG A 179 13.84 -53.29 31.31
N ARG A 180 14.97 -53.20 32.04
CA ARG A 180 15.98 -54.26 32.08
C ARG A 180 15.82 -54.99 33.41
N GLY A 181 15.34 -56.21 33.34
CA GLY A 181 15.27 -57.14 34.46
C GLY A 181 16.32 -58.24 34.33
N ARG A 182 17.08 -58.42 35.41
CA ARG A 182 17.54 -59.69 35.98
C ARG A 182 18.32 -60.68 35.08
N ALA A 183 19.64 -60.69 35.27
CA ALA A 183 20.47 -61.90 35.09
C ALA A 183 20.87 -62.44 36.47
N GLY A 184 20.58 -63.72 36.69
CA GLY A 184 20.82 -64.44 37.94
C GLY A 184 22.30 -64.80 38.14
N ARG A 185 22.69 -64.84 39.41
CA ARG A 185 23.95 -65.41 39.91
C ARG A 185 23.84 -66.94 39.96
N GLN A 186 24.93 -67.61 39.57
CA GLN A 186 25.32 -68.94 40.03
C GLN A 186 26.41 -68.81 41.12
N ARG A 187 26.58 -69.91 41.89
CA ARG A 187 27.38 -70.18 43.12
C ARG A 187 26.47 -70.19 44.36
N GLN A 188 26.22 -71.30 45.05
CA GLN A 188 26.71 -72.70 44.99
C GLN A 188 25.51 -73.65 45.08
#